data_AF-A0A0A6YAV2-F1
#
_entry.id   AF-A0A0A6YAV2-F1
#
_cell.length_a   1.000
_cell.length_b   1.000
_cell.length_c   1.000
_cell.angle_alpha   90.00
_cell.angle_beta   90.00
_cell.angle_gamma   90.00
#
_symmetry.space_group_name_H-M   'P 1'
#
loop_
_entity.id
_entity.type
_entity.pdbx_description
1 polymer ?
#
loop_
_entity_poly.entity_id
_entity_poly.type
_entity_poly.pdbx_seq_one_letter_code
_entity_poly.pdbx_strand_id
1 'polypeptide(L)'
;MTPEPSRAARLRQVWNMANLSTPLGLLVAAASRTKLVRGPEGLILGFGYRPRLPRAGAFTVGNVVLFRAGIDDVAARPRLVAHESRHATQWAQWLGLPFLPAYLLAAGWSVLRCGHPAHRNPFEIGAGLADGGYAPAPRHHG
;
A
#
# COMPACT_ATOMS: atom_id res chain seq x y z
N MET A 1 3.93 -18.04 -14.49
CA MET A 1 2.88 -17.22 -15.13
C MET A 1 2.04 -16.63 -14.01
N THR A 2 2.05 -15.31 -13.82
CA THR A 2 1.13 -14.71 -12.82
C THR A 2 -0.30 -14.94 -13.29
N PRO A 3 -1.22 -15.40 -12.43
CA PRO A 3 -2.61 -15.58 -12.82
C PRO A 3 -3.19 -14.28 -13.36
N GLU A 4 -4.09 -14.40 -14.33
CA GLU A 4 -4.81 -13.26 -14.88
C GLU A 4 -5.50 -12.48 -13.75
N PRO A 5 -5.44 -11.13 -13.75
CA PRO A 5 -6.07 -10.34 -12.70
C PRO A 5 -7.58 -10.62 -12.64
N SER A 6 -8.15 -10.57 -11.44
CA SER A 6 -9.59 -10.64 -11.27
C SER A 6 -10.31 -9.49 -11.99
N ARG A 7 -11.62 -9.63 -12.25
CA ARG A 7 -12.43 -8.53 -12.81
C ARG A 7 -12.38 -7.28 -11.93
N ALA A 8 -12.45 -7.48 -10.61
CA ALA A 8 -12.35 -6.40 -9.63
C ALA A 8 -10.99 -5.71 -9.70
N ALA A 9 -9.90 -6.48 -9.82
CA ALA A 9 -8.57 -5.93 -10.01
C ALA A 9 -8.46 -5.10 -11.29
N ARG A 10 -8.98 -5.58 -12.44
CA ARG A 10 -9.02 -4.81 -13.69
C ARG A 10 -9.75 -3.48 -13.53
N LEU A 11 -10.95 -3.50 -12.93
CA LEU A 11 -11.73 -2.29 -12.67
C LEU A 11 -10.96 -1.30 -11.80
N ARG A 12 -10.31 -1.78 -10.74
CA ARG A 12 -9.42 -0.99 -9.90
C ARG A 12 -8.26 -0.36 -10.69
N GLN A 13 -7.61 -1.07 -11.62
CA GLN A 13 -6.54 -0.49 -12.44
C GLN A 13 -7.07 0.66 -13.31
N VAL A 14 -8.26 0.48 -13.90
CA VAL A 14 -8.91 1.51 -14.72
C VAL A 14 -9.20 2.75 -13.87
N TRP A 15 -9.79 2.59 -12.69
CA TRP A 15 -10.06 3.70 -11.78
C TRP A 15 -8.79 4.42 -11.33
N ASN A 16 -7.76 3.67 -10.94
CA ASN A 16 -6.50 4.27 -10.51
C ASN A 16 -5.69 4.90 -11.66
N MET A 17 -5.95 4.49 -12.90
CA MET A 17 -5.43 5.19 -14.08
C MET A 17 -6.21 6.47 -14.33
N ALA A 18 -7.54 6.41 -14.31
CA ALA A 18 -8.43 7.54 -14.54
C ALA A 18 -8.26 8.66 -13.50
N ASN A 19 -8.08 8.31 -12.22
CA ASN A 19 -7.84 9.28 -11.15
C ASN A 19 -6.36 9.71 -11.02
N LEU A 20 -5.50 9.30 -11.97
CA LEU A 20 -4.07 9.63 -12.05
C LEU A 20 -3.18 9.16 -10.88
N SER A 21 -3.70 8.37 -9.94
CA SER A 21 -2.90 7.82 -8.84
C SER A 21 -1.84 6.82 -9.33
N THR A 22 -2.14 6.00 -10.34
CA THR A 22 -1.14 5.08 -10.92
C THR A 22 -0.04 5.83 -11.67
N PRO A 23 -0.35 6.80 -12.56
CA PRO A 23 0.65 7.72 -13.11
C PRO A 23 1.51 8.38 -12.02
N LEU A 24 0.91 8.88 -10.94
CA LEU A 24 1.66 9.45 -9.82
C LEU A 24 2.62 8.42 -9.19
N GLY A 25 2.15 7.21 -8.93
CA GLY A 25 2.99 6.13 -8.41
C GLY A 25 4.17 5.81 -9.32
N LEU A 26 3.96 5.80 -10.64
CA LEU A 26 5.02 5.60 -11.64
C LEU A 26 6.03 6.76 -11.64
N LEU A 27 5.56 8.01 -11.50
CA LEU A 27 6.42 9.18 -11.37
C LEU A 27 7.28 9.10 -10.10
N VAL A 28 6.71 8.69 -8.96
CA VAL A 28 7.47 8.45 -7.72
C VAL A 28 8.50 7.34 -7.91
N ALA A 29 8.13 6.25 -8.59
CA ALA A 29 9.04 5.16 -8.92
C ALA A 29 10.22 5.63 -9.79
N ALA A 30 9.94 6.42 -10.82
CA ALA A 30 10.94 7.00 -11.71
C ALA A 30 11.88 7.95 -10.96
N ALA A 31 11.33 8.89 -10.18
CA ALA A 31 12.09 9.85 -9.39
C ALA A 31 12.99 9.16 -8.34
N SER A 32 12.52 8.04 -7.78
CA SER A 32 13.28 7.23 -6.81
C SER A 32 14.17 6.15 -7.44
N ARG A 33 14.16 6.03 -8.77
CA ARG A 33 14.93 5.03 -9.56
C ARG A 33 14.68 3.59 -9.11
N THR A 34 13.44 3.27 -8.74
CA THR A 34 13.06 1.92 -8.33
C THR A 34 12.91 1.00 -9.54
N LYS A 35 13.34 -0.25 -9.41
CA LYS A 35 13.14 -1.26 -10.46
C LYS A 35 11.70 -1.76 -10.40
N LEU A 36 10.94 -1.56 -11.48
CA LEU A 36 9.55 -1.98 -11.60
C LEU A 36 9.41 -3.38 -12.20
N VAL A 37 8.49 -4.18 -11.67
CA VAL A 37 8.04 -5.46 -12.23
C VAL A 37 6.51 -5.56 -12.15
N ARG A 38 5.92 -6.42 -12.98
CA ARG A 38 4.48 -6.74 -12.87
C ARG A 38 4.24 -7.67 -11.69
N GLY A 39 3.24 -7.35 -10.88
CA GLY A 39 2.81 -8.13 -9.72
C GLY A 39 1.43 -8.78 -9.90
N PRO A 40 0.97 -9.54 -8.90
CA PRO A 40 -0.36 -10.15 -8.90
C PRO A 40 -1.47 -9.09 -8.89
N GLU A 41 -2.68 -9.51 -9.27
CA GLU A 41 -3.87 -8.65 -9.32
C GLU A 41 -3.65 -7.32 -10.07
N GLY A 42 -2.72 -7.29 -11.03
CA GLY A 42 -2.45 -6.09 -11.82
C GLY A 42 -1.72 -4.97 -11.07
N LEU A 43 -1.01 -5.30 -9.99
CA LEU A 43 -0.08 -4.39 -9.34
C LEU A 43 1.21 -4.19 -10.16
N ILE A 44 1.89 -3.08 -9.88
CA ILE A 44 3.24 -2.78 -10.38
C ILE A 44 4.12 -2.66 -9.15
N LEU A 45 5.05 -3.59 -8.96
CA LEU A 45 5.91 -3.64 -7.78
C LEU A 45 7.24 -2.97 -8.10
N GLY A 46 7.61 -1.94 -7.34
CA GLY A 46 8.90 -1.26 -7.40
C GLY A 46 9.78 -1.65 -6.24
N PHE A 47 11.04 -1.99 -6.49
CA PHE A 47 11.98 -2.41 -5.45
C PHE A 47 13.15 -1.44 -5.27
N GLY A 48 13.75 -1.48 -4.08
CA GLY A 48 14.93 -0.70 -3.74
C GLY A 48 14.64 0.78 -3.50
N TYR A 49 13.47 1.13 -2.95
CA TYR A 49 13.13 2.50 -2.60
C TYR A 49 14.09 3.05 -1.52
N ARG A 50 14.92 4.01 -1.89
CA ARG A 50 15.94 4.62 -1.00
C ARG A 50 15.57 5.95 -0.32
N PRO A 51 14.66 6.80 -0.85
CA PRO A 51 14.34 8.08 -0.19
C PRO A 51 13.93 7.90 1.28
N ARG A 52 14.20 8.90 2.13
CA ARG A 52 13.99 8.79 3.59
C ARG A 52 12.52 8.75 4.02
N LEU A 53 11.64 9.37 3.22
CA LEU A 53 10.21 9.38 3.44
C LEU A 53 9.53 8.65 2.29
N PRO A 54 8.41 7.94 2.52
CA PRO A 54 7.80 7.66 3.83
C PRO A 54 8.64 6.67 4.67
N ARG A 55 8.56 6.76 6.01
CA ARG A 55 9.24 5.85 6.95
C ARG A 55 8.48 4.51 7.09
N ALA A 56 8.28 3.82 5.98
CA ALA A 56 7.64 2.51 5.90
C ALA A 56 8.50 1.55 5.08
N GLY A 57 8.35 0.24 5.31
CA GLY A 57 9.03 -0.81 4.55
C GLY A 57 8.49 -0.97 3.13
N ALA A 58 7.20 -0.66 2.96
CA ALA A 58 6.50 -0.60 1.68
C ALA A 58 5.43 0.51 1.75
N PHE A 59 4.97 0.99 0.60
CA PHE A 59 3.78 1.83 0.49
C PHE A 59 3.18 1.75 -0.91
N THR A 60 1.88 2.02 -1.00
CA THR A 60 1.13 1.97 -2.25
C THR A 60 0.71 3.36 -2.72
N VAL A 61 0.82 3.61 -4.03
CA VAL A 61 0.28 4.80 -4.74
C VAL A 61 -0.45 4.33 -6.00
N GLY A 62 -1.79 4.39 -5.98
CA GLY A 62 -2.61 3.81 -7.04
C GLY A 62 -2.37 2.30 -7.17
N ASN A 63 -1.93 1.84 -8.34
CA ASN A 63 -1.53 0.44 -8.57
C ASN A 63 -0.03 0.16 -8.36
N VAL A 64 0.77 1.16 -7.98
CA VAL A 64 2.21 1.01 -7.80
C VAL A 64 2.51 0.78 -6.32
N VAL A 65 3.22 -0.30 -6.01
CA VAL A 65 3.66 -0.62 -4.66
C VAL A 65 5.18 -0.49 -4.61
N LEU A 66 5.70 0.36 -3.74
CA LEU A 66 7.13 0.65 -3.62
C LEU A 66 7.68 0.02 -2.35
N PHE A 67 8.62 -0.90 -2.51
CA PHE A 67 9.30 -1.61 -1.44
C PHE A 67 10.72 -1.09 -1.25
N ARG A 68 11.15 -0.99 0.01
CA ARG A 68 12.56 -0.79 0.34
C ARG A 68 13.38 -2.07 0.16
N ALA A 69 12.76 -3.21 0.48
CA ALA A 69 13.37 -4.53 0.38
C ALA A 69 13.58 -4.97 -1.08
N GLY A 70 14.39 -6.02 -1.26
CA GLY A 70 14.63 -6.63 -2.56
C GLY A 70 13.45 -7.48 -3.04
N ILE A 71 13.52 -7.92 -4.30
CA ILE A 71 12.48 -8.77 -4.90
C ILE A 71 12.33 -10.10 -4.16
N ASP A 72 13.44 -10.72 -3.76
CA ASP A 72 13.44 -12.03 -3.09
C ASP A 72 12.82 -11.95 -1.68
N ASP A 73 13.11 -10.88 -0.95
CA ASP A 73 12.52 -10.62 0.37
C ASP A 73 11.00 -10.45 0.29
N VAL A 74 10.51 -9.77 -0.75
CA VAL A 74 9.08 -9.52 -0.97
C VAL A 74 8.39 -10.78 -1.49
N ALA A 75 9.06 -11.57 -2.33
CA ALA A 75 8.55 -12.87 -2.78
C ALA A 75 8.30 -13.83 -1.61
N ALA A 76 9.12 -13.77 -0.55
CA ALA A 76 8.92 -14.53 0.68
C ALA A 76 7.75 -14.02 1.56
N ARG A 77 7.11 -12.88 1.20
CA ARG A 77 6.06 -12.21 2.00
C ARG A 77 4.79 -11.96 1.18
N PRO A 78 4.11 -13.00 0.67
CA PRO A 78 2.92 -12.85 -0.16
C PRO A 78 1.77 -12.12 0.55
N ARG A 79 1.66 -12.25 1.87
CA ARG A 79 0.67 -11.52 2.68
C ARG A 79 0.89 -10.01 2.66
N LEU A 80 2.14 -9.55 2.68
CA LEU A 80 2.46 -8.13 2.54
C LEU A 80 1.98 -7.60 1.18
N VAL A 81 2.19 -8.36 0.10
CA VAL A 81 1.68 -7.97 -1.23
C VAL A 81 0.14 -7.90 -1.24
N ALA A 82 -0.55 -8.80 -0.53
CA ALA A 82 -2.00 -8.76 -0.40
C ALA A 82 -2.49 -7.53 0.41
N HIS A 83 -1.75 -7.14 1.46
CA HIS A 83 -1.99 -5.92 2.23
C HIS A 83 -1.89 -4.67 1.34
N GLU A 84 -0.80 -4.53 0.60
CA GLU A 84 -0.59 -3.42 -0.34
C GLU A 84 -1.64 -3.43 -1.47
N SER A 85 -2.07 -4.61 -1.94
CA SER A 85 -3.17 -4.72 -2.89
C SER A 85 -4.49 -4.13 -2.37
N ARG A 86 -4.76 -4.23 -1.06
CA ARG A 86 -5.97 -3.64 -0.46
C ARG A 86 -5.85 -2.12 -0.36
N HIS A 87 -4.67 -1.58 -0.05
CA HIS A 87 -4.43 -0.14 -0.19
C HIS A 87 -4.63 0.35 -1.62
N ALA A 88 -4.22 -0.44 -2.61
CA ALA A 88 -4.44 -0.10 -4.01
C ALA A 88 -5.94 0.00 -4.36
N THR A 89 -6.80 -0.80 -3.70
CA THR A 89 -8.27 -0.68 -3.81
C THR A 89 -8.78 0.56 -3.09
N GLN A 90 -8.23 0.91 -1.93
CA GLN A 90 -8.60 2.12 -1.19
C GLN A 90 -8.27 3.38 -2.00
N TRP A 91 -7.13 3.43 -2.69
CA TRP A 91 -6.81 4.50 -3.64
C TRP A 91 -7.90 4.70 -4.70
N ALA A 92 -8.45 3.61 -5.24
CA ALA A 92 -9.52 3.68 -6.23
C ALA A 92 -10.82 4.18 -5.61
N GLN A 93 -11.19 3.67 -4.43
CA GLN A 93 -12.40 4.05 -3.69
C GLN A 93 -12.39 5.51 -3.24
N TRP A 94 -11.21 6.04 -2.92
CA TRP A 94 -11.02 7.42 -2.46
C TRP A 94 -10.61 8.38 -3.58
N LEU A 95 -10.88 8.01 -4.83
CA LEU A 95 -10.71 8.87 -6.01
C LEU A 95 -9.28 9.43 -6.17
N GLY A 96 -8.27 8.66 -5.79
CA GLY A 96 -6.88 9.08 -5.94
C GLY A 96 -6.37 9.89 -4.74
N LEU A 97 -5.94 11.12 -5.01
CA LEU A 97 -5.27 12.00 -4.03
C LEU A 97 -6.04 12.25 -2.72
N PRO A 98 -7.39 12.33 -2.67
CA PRO A 98 -8.12 12.49 -1.40
C PRO A 98 -7.84 11.38 -0.37
N PHE A 99 -7.37 10.22 -0.81
CA PHE A 99 -6.94 9.14 0.07
C PHE A 99 -5.82 9.56 1.03
N LEU A 100 -4.84 10.36 0.58
CA LEU A 100 -3.69 10.76 1.38
C LEU A 100 -4.07 11.56 2.64
N PRO A 101 -4.80 12.69 2.55
CA PRO A 101 -5.20 13.43 3.74
C PRO A 101 -6.11 12.58 4.65
N ALA A 102 -7.02 11.78 4.08
CA ALA A 102 -7.87 10.90 4.87
C ALA A 102 -7.05 9.86 5.66
N TYR A 103 -6.07 9.22 5.02
CA TYR A 103 -5.16 8.27 5.65
C TYR A 103 -4.32 8.94 6.74
N LEU A 104 -3.77 10.13 6.50
CA LEU A 104 -2.96 10.85 7.48
C LEU A 104 -3.78 11.28 8.70
N LEU A 105 -5.02 11.73 8.50
CA LEU A 105 -5.94 12.05 9.60
C LEU A 105 -6.27 10.80 10.42
N ALA A 106 -6.54 9.68 9.76
CA ALA A 106 -6.79 8.40 10.42
C ALA A 106 -5.57 7.88 11.19
N ALA A 107 -4.37 8.02 10.63
CA ALA A 107 -3.12 7.67 11.30
C ALA A 107 -2.86 8.57 12.52
N GLY A 108 -3.05 9.88 12.39
CA GLY A 108 -2.92 10.85 13.48
C GLY A 108 -3.90 10.56 14.61
N TRP A 109 -5.17 10.29 14.28
CA TRP A 109 -6.17 9.84 15.25
C TRP A 109 -5.74 8.55 15.96
N SER A 110 -5.23 7.57 15.22
CA SER A 110 -4.73 6.33 15.80
C SER A 110 -3.58 6.57 16.79
N VAL A 111 -2.62 7.42 16.44
CA VAL A 111 -1.53 7.83 17.35
C VAL A 111 -2.09 8.50 18.61
N LEU A 112 -3.02 9.44 18.49
CA LEU A 112 -3.64 10.11 19.65
C LEU A 112 -4.38 9.14 20.57
N ARG A 113 -4.92 8.03 20.04
CA ARG A 113 -5.71 7.07 20.81
C ARG A 113 -4.92 5.90 21.39
N CYS A 114 -3.80 5.51 20.79
CA CYS A 114 -3.05 4.32 21.22
C CYS A 114 -1.53 4.38 20.98
N GLY A 115 -0.97 5.54 20.60
CA GLY A 115 0.46 5.72 20.37
C GLY A 115 1.01 5.07 19.09
N HIS A 116 0.16 4.42 18.29
CA HIS A 116 0.58 3.71 17.08
C HIS A 116 -0.26 4.16 15.86
N PRO A 117 0.35 4.48 14.70
CA PRO A 117 -0.38 5.01 13.54
C PRO A 117 -1.30 3.99 12.85
N ALA A 118 -1.08 2.68 13.06
CA ALA A 118 -1.84 1.64 12.37
C ALA A 118 -2.97 1.00 13.20
N HIS A 119 -2.79 0.84 14.53
CA HIS A 119 -3.63 -0.07 15.33
C HIS A 119 -5.11 0.34 15.44
N ARG A 120 -5.42 1.63 15.24
CA ARG A 120 -6.77 2.18 15.20
C ARG A 120 -7.06 2.94 13.90
N ASN A 121 -6.22 2.78 12.88
CA ASN A 121 -6.43 3.39 11.58
C ASN A 121 -7.34 2.46 10.73
N PRO A 122 -8.56 2.88 10.35
CA PRO A 122 -9.48 2.06 9.58
C PRO A 122 -8.91 1.60 8.24
N PHE A 123 -8.00 2.36 7.62
CA PHE A 123 -7.37 1.97 6.36
C PHE A 123 -6.39 0.80 6.56
N GLU A 124 -5.61 0.83 7.63
CA GLU A 124 -4.66 -0.23 8.00
C GLU A 124 -5.39 -1.49 8.48
N ILE A 125 -6.45 -1.32 9.27
CA ILE A 125 -7.33 -2.42 9.69
C ILE A 125 -7.99 -3.05 8.46
N GLY A 126 -8.55 -2.23 7.55
CA GLY A 126 -9.16 -2.70 6.31
C GLY A 126 -8.15 -3.33 5.34
N ALA A 127 -6.88 -2.95 5.42
CA ALA A 127 -5.78 -3.58 4.69
C ALA A 127 -5.20 -4.81 5.41
N GLY A 128 -5.69 -5.18 6.60
CA GLY A 128 -5.24 -6.33 7.38
C GLY A 128 -3.89 -6.08 8.04
N LEU A 129 -3.92 -5.74 9.33
CA LEU A 129 -2.73 -5.41 10.13
C LEU A 129 -1.65 -6.51 10.14
N ALA A 130 -2.06 -7.75 10.39
CA ALA A 130 -1.14 -8.88 10.47
C ALA A 130 -0.42 -9.14 9.13
N ASP A 131 -1.12 -8.90 8.01
CA ASP A 131 -0.56 -9.05 6.66
C ASP A 131 0.46 -7.95 6.35
N GLY A 132 0.27 -6.74 6.89
CA GLY A 132 1.22 -5.63 6.84
C GLY A 132 2.41 -5.78 7.80
N GLY A 133 2.44 -6.84 8.61
CA GLY A 133 3.50 -7.11 9.58
C GLY A 133 3.33 -6.42 10.93
N TYR A 134 2.15 -5.84 11.21
CA TYR A 134 1.84 -5.29 12.53
C TYR A 134 1.42 -6.41 13.47
N ALA A 135 2.10 -6.50 14.62
CA ALA A 135 1.65 -7.35 15.71
C ALA A 135 0.27 -6.86 16.20
N PRO A 136 -0.62 -7.76 16.66
CA PRO A 136 -1.84 -7.34 17.33
C PRO A 136 -1.49 -6.39 18.48
N ALA A 137 -2.20 -5.27 18.59
CA ALA A 137 -2.01 -4.37 19.72
C ALA A 137 -2.11 -5.18 21.03
N PRO A 138 -1.20 -4.99 22.00
CA PRO A 138 -1.31 -5.67 23.28
C PRO A 138 -2.70 -5.38 23.85
N ARG A 139 -3.45 -6.43 24.18
CA ARG A 139 -4.78 -6.31 24.79
C ARG A 139 -4.58 -5.74 26.20
N HIS A 140 -4.65 -4.42 26.34
CA HIS A 140 -4.85 -3.85 27.68
C HIS A 140 -6.23 -4.29 28.14
N HIS A 141 -6.26 -5.28 29.05
CA HIS A 141 -7.42 -5.52 29.89
C HIS A 141 -7.47 -4.34 30.86
N GLY A 142 -8.51 -3.50 30.72
CA GLY A 142 -8.83 -2.40 31.61
C GLY A 142 -10.33 -2.39 31.80
#